data_AF-A0A7C0XZM8-F1
#
_entry.id   AF-A0A7C0XZM8-F1
#
_cell.length_a   1.000
_cell.length_b   1.000
_cell.length_c   1.000
_cell.angle_alpha   90.00
_cell.angle_beta   90.00
_cell.angle_gamma   90.00
#
_symmetry.space_group_name_H-M   'P 1'
#
loop_
_entity.id
_entity.type
_entity.pdbx_description
1 polymer ?
#
loop_
_entity_poly.entity_id
_entity_poly.type
_entity_poly.pdbx_seq_one_letter_code
_entity_poly.pdbx_strand_id
1 'polypeptide(L)'
;MPLVKVAEILKGASSLGIDPNVLTYLVGLVREGELSRDLWVYIEGYVPMRLNHVFDELRKKGFKVIEAHVYEGYLILVCDYLR
;
A
#
# COMPACT_ATOMS: atom_id res chain seq x y z
N MET A 1 -8.14 -7.08 -4.50
CA MET A 1 -7.30 -6.38 -3.51
C MET A 1 -6.02 -5.93 -4.20
N PRO A 2 -5.80 -4.63 -4.40
CA PRO A 2 -4.60 -4.14 -5.07
C PRO A 2 -3.45 -4.07 -4.05
N LEU A 3 -2.77 -5.19 -3.87
CA LEU A 3 -1.46 -5.21 -3.23
C LEU A 3 -0.41 -4.97 -4.31
N VAL A 4 0.40 -3.93 -4.15
CA VAL A 4 1.36 -3.49 -5.18
C VAL A 4 2.74 -3.40 -4.56
N LYS A 5 3.75 -3.94 -5.24
CA LYS A 5 5.14 -3.80 -4.81
C LYS A 5 5.60 -2.36 -5.04
N VAL A 6 6.29 -1.77 -4.07
CA VAL A 6 6.74 -0.36 -4.14
C VAL A 6 7.61 -0.10 -5.36
N ALA A 7 8.47 -1.05 -5.73
CA ALA A 7 9.26 -0.97 -6.96
C ALA A 7 8.43 -0.79 -8.25
N GLU A 8 7.18 -1.29 -8.28
CA GLU A 8 6.29 -1.17 -9.44
C GLU A 8 5.58 0.19 -9.50
N ILE A 9 5.35 0.84 -8.34
CA ILE A 9 4.81 2.21 -8.25
C ILE A 9 5.68 3.18 -9.05
N LEU A 10 7.00 3.00 -8.98
CA LEU A 10 7.98 3.83 -9.68
C LEU A 10 8.03 3.59 -11.21
N LYS A 11 7.52 2.45 -11.70
CA LYS A 11 7.65 2.05 -13.11
C LYS A 11 6.50 2.53 -14.00
N GLY A 12 5.42 3.06 -13.42
CA GLY A 12 4.29 3.60 -14.18
C GLY A 12 2.97 3.06 -13.66
N ALA A 13 2.10 3.98 -13.27
CA ALA A 13 0.94 3.69 -12.44
C ALA A 13 -0.39 3.54 -13.19
N SER A 14 -0.42 3.90 -14.47
CA SER A 14 -1.66 3.96 -15.26
C SER A 14 -2.33 2.59 -15.39
N SER A 15 -1.57 1.50 -15.26
CA SER A 15 -2.07 0.12 -15.32
C SER A 15 -2.49 -0.45 -13.95
N LEU A 16 -2.18 0.23 -12.85
CA LEU A 16 -2.39 -0.29 -11.49
C LEU A 16 -3.77 0.03 -10.92
N GLY A 17 -4.55 0.88 -11.61
CA GLY A 17 -5.87 1.31 -11.13
C GLY A 17 -5.82 2.07 -9.81
N ILE A 18 -4.66 2.66 -9.48
CA ILE A 18 -4.46 3.50 -8.28
C ILE A 18 -4.86 4.93 -8.62
N ASP A 19 -5.52 5.60 -7.68
CA ASP A 19 -5.81 7.02 -7.76
C ASP A 19 -4.53 7.85 -8.00
N PRO A 20 -4.50 8.76 -8.99
CA PRO A 20 -3.31 9.56 -9.31
C PRO A 20 -2.75 10.38 -8.14
N ASN A 21 -3.60 10.84 -7.23
CA ASN A 21 -3.15 11.62 -6.06
C ASN A 21 -2.47 10.70 -5.05
N VAL A 22 -3.07 9.54 -4.76
CA VAL A 22 -2.49 8.51 -3.89
C VAL A 22 -1.16 8.03 -4.44
N LEU A 23 -1.08 7.83 -5.76
CA LEU A 23 0.16 7.49 -6.42
C LEU A 23 1.24 8.55 -6.19
N THR A 24 0.90 9.81 -6.43
CA THR A 24 1.84 10.94 -6.28
C THR A 24 2.38 11.00 -4.86
N TYR A 25 1.51 10.82 -3.87
CA TYR A 25 1.88 10.71 -2.46
C TYR A 25 2.88 9.56 -2.22
N LEU A 26 2.57 8.35 -2.70
CA LEU A 26 3.45 7.19 -2.53
C LEU A 26 4.80 7.37 -3.21
N VAL A 27 4.84 7.95 -4.40
CA VAL A 27 6.10 8.28 -5.09
C VAL A 27 6.93 9.28 -4.28
N GLY A 28 6.28 10.25 -3.61
CA GLY A 28 6.93 11.17 -2.67
C GLY A 28 7.66 10.43 -1.55
N LEU A 29 6.92 9.58 -0.81
CA LEU A 29 7.48 8.79 0.30
C LEU A 29 8.68 7.92 -0.13
N VAL A 30 8.61 7.33 -1.33
CA VAL A 30 9.71 6.50 -1.85
C VAL A 30 10.94 7.34 -2.22
N ARG A 31 10.75 8.55 -2.75
CA ARG A 31 11.85 9.46 -3.12
C ARG A 31 12.52 10.09 -1.92
N GLU A 32 11.76 10.34 -0.85
CA GLU A 32 12.26 10.85 0.43
C GLU A 32 12.96 9.76 1.26
N GLY A 33 12.83 8.49 0.85
CA GLY A 33 13.45 7.34 1.51
C GLY A 33 12.64 6.82 2.70
N GLU A 34 11.42 7.32 2.90
CA GLU A 34 10.50 6.87 3.94
C GLU A 34 9.92 5.49 3.60
N LEU A 35 9.75 5.17 2.31
CA LEU A 35 9.22 3.90 1.85
C LEU A 35 10.24 3.11 1.01
N SER A 36 10.67 1.95 1.52
CA SER A 36 11.59 1.05 0.81
C SER A 36 10.95 0.38 -0.41
N ARG A 37 11.74 0.22 -1.49
CA ARG A 37 11.31 -0.41 -2.75
C ARG A 37 10.97 -1.89 -2.63
N ASP A 38 11.47 -2.55 -1.59
CA ASP A 38 11.23 -3.98 -1.35
C ASP A 38 9.90 -4.26 -0.64
N LEU A 39 9.26 -3.22 -0.12
CA LEU A 39 7.98 -3.31 0.57
C LEU A 39 6.80 -3.39 -0.41
N TRP A 40 5.65 -3.69 0.16
CA TRP A 40 4.37 -3.76 -0.52
C TRP A 40 3.41 -2.74 0.07
N VAL A 41 2.51 -2.22 -0.76
CA VAL A 41 1.43 -1.35 -0.30
C VAL A 41 0.09 -1.96 -0.66
N TYR A 42 -0.80 -1.97 0.32
CA TYR A 42 -2.21 -2.23 0.14
C TYR A 42 -2.96 -0.90 0.12
N ILE A 43 -3.81 -0.68 -0.86
CA ILE A 43 -4.55 0.58 -1.01
C ILE A 43 -6.04 0.26 -1.07
N GLU A 44 -6.83 0.91 -0.24
CA GLU A 44 -8.28 0.76 -0.22
C GLU A 44 -8.96 2.10 0.04
N GLY A 45 -9.94 2.45 -0.79
CA GLY A 45 -10.80 3.61 -0.55
C GLY A 45 -11.62 3.37 0.72
N TYR A 46 -11.66 4.36 1.61
CA TYR A 46 -12.20 4.29 2.97
C TYR A 46 -13.43 3.41 3.10
N VAL A 47 -13.26 2.24 3.72
CA VAL A 47 -14.35 1.38 4.19
C VAL A 47 -14.41 1.49 5.71
N PRO A 48 -15.44 2.13 6.29
CA PRO A 48 -15.65 2.08 7.72
C PRO A 48 -15.97 0.63 8.10
N MET A 49 -15.14 0.08 8.99
CA MET A 49 -15.30 -1.22 9.65
C MET A 49 -14.91 -2.47 8.82
N ARG A 50 -13.61 -2.80 8.78
CA ARG A 50 -13.09 -4.20 8.76
C ARG A 50 -11.55 -4.29 8.79
N LEU A 51 -10.83 -3.36 9.44
CA LEU A 51 -9.36 -3.39 9.53
C LEU A 51 -8.81 -4.75 9.99
N ASN A 52 -9.44 -5.39 10.98
CA ASN A 52 -9.04 -6.72 11.45
C ASN A 52 -9.14 -7.78 10.33
N HIS A 53 -10.18 -7.72 9.51
CA HIS A 53 -10.34 -8.62 8.37
C HIS A 53 -9.22 -8.41 7.36
N VAL A 54 -8.92 -7.15 7.03
CA VAL A 54 -7.84 -6.80 6.09
C VAL A 54 -6.49 -7.31 6.61
N PHE A 55 -6.19 -7.11 7.89
CA PHE A 55 -4.97 -7.61 8.52
C PHE A 55 -4.89 -9.13 8.52
N ASP A 56 -6.00 -9.83 8.79
CA ASP A 56 -6.05 -11.28 8.75
C ASP A 56 -5.85 -11.82 7.33
N GLU A 57 -6.44 -11.18 6.32
CA GLU A 57 -6.23 -11.54 4.92
C GLU A 57 -4.79 -11.32 4.46
N LEU A 58 -4.19 -10.19 4.83
CA LEU A 58 -2.79 -9.91 4.55
C LEU A 58 -1.89 -10.95 5.21
N ARG A 59 -2.14 -11.28 6.49
CA ARG A 59 -1.39 -12.32 7.19
C ARG A 59 -1.52 -13.68 6.53
N LYS A 60 -2.72 -14.09 6.12
CA LYS A 60 -2.96 -15.36 5.39
C LYS A 60 -2.19 -15.42 4.06
N LYS A 61 -1.90 -14.26 3.46
CA LYS A 61 -1.12 -14.13 2.23
C LYS A 61 0.39 -13.99 2.47
N GLY A 62 0.84 -14.12 3.72
CA GLY A 62 2.26 -13.98 4.07
C GLY A 62 2.70 -12.52 4.21
N PHE A 63 1.81 -11.58 4.47
CA PHE A 63 2.19 -10.17 4.66
C PHE A 63 2.02 -9.75 6.12
N LYS A 64 2.98 -8.96 6.60
CA LYS A 64 2.92 -8.26 7.88
C LYS A 64 2.78 -6.78 7.63
N VAL A 65 1.71 -6.17 8.14
CA VAL A 65 1.57 -4.71 8.17
C VAL A 65 2.60 -4.15 9.14
N ILE A 66 3.41 -3.19 8.68
CA ILE A 66 4.44 -2.51 9.47
C ILE A 66 4.11 -1.04 9.70
N GLU A 67 3.32 -0.43 8.82
CA GLU A 67 2.92 0.97 8.90
C GLU A 67 1.57 1.18 8.19
N ALA A 68 0.84 2.22 8.59
CA ALA A 68 -0.44 2.60 8.00
C ALA A 68 -0.52 4.12 7.81
N HIS A 69 -0.98 4.55 6.63
CA HIS A 69 -1.24 5.95 6.30
C HIS A 69 -2.71 6.12 5.91
N VAL A 70 -3.25 7.30 6.19
CA VAL A 70 -4.55 7.73 5.69
C VAL A 70 -4.33 8.98 4.86
N TYR A 71 -4.69 8.93 3.58
CA TYR A 71 -4.50 10.03 2.65
C TYR A 71 -5.71 10.17 1.73
N GLU A 72 -6.33 11.35 1.69
CA GLU A 72 -7.48 11.67 0.82
C GLU A 72 -8.60 10.61 0.80
N GLY A 73 -8.92 10.03 1.96
CA GLY A 73 -9.94 8.99 2.06
C GLY A 73 -9.49 7.61 1.58
N TYR A 74 -8.18 7.37 1.46
CA TYR A 74 -7.61 6.05 1.25
C TYR A 74 -6.89 5.58 2.51
N LEU A 75 -7.10 4.31 2.85
CA LEU A 75 -6.23 3.57 3.75
C LEU A 75 -5.10 2.96 2.93
N ILE A 76 -3.88 3.24 3.34
CA ILE A 76 -2.67 2.69 2.73
C ILE A 76 -1.93 1.89 3.81
N LEU A 77 -1.79 0.59 3.61
CA LEU A 77 -1.03 -0.25 4.54
C LEU A 77 0.29 -0.65 3.91
N VAL A 78 1.39 -0.31 4.57
CA VAL A 78 2.73 -0.76 4.19
C VAL A 78 2.97 -2.13 4.80
N CYS A 79 3.37 -3.06 3.95
CA CYS A 79 3.48 -4.46 4.25
C CYS A 79 4.87 -4.99 3.91
N ASP A 80 5.41 -5.81 4.81
CA ASP A 80 6.57 -6.66 4.54
C ASP A 80 6.11 -8.08 4.20
N TYR A 81 6.82 -8.76 3.31
CA TYR A 81 6.51 -10.14 2.91
C TYR A 81 7.26 -11.13 3.80
N LEU A 82 6.51 -11.85 4.62
CA LEU A 82 6.98 -12.96 5.43
C LEU A 82 7.25 -14.15 4.50
N ARG A 83 8.54 -14.48 4.32
CA ARG A 83 9.00 -15.65 3.56
C ARG A 83 8.44 -16.95 4.11
#